data_AF-A0AAP0H0X0-F1
#
_entry.id   AF-A0AAP0H0X0-F1
#
_cell.length_a   1.000
_cell.length_b   1.000
_cell.length_c   1.000
_cell.angle_alpha   90.00
_cell.angle_beta   90.00
_cell.angle_gamma   90.00
#
_symmetry.space_group_name_H-M   'P 1'
#
loop_
_entity.id
_entity.type
_entity.pdbx_description
1 polymer ?
#
loop_
_entity_poly.entity_id
_entity_poly.type
_entity_poly.pdbx_seq_one_letter_code
_entity_poly.pdbx_strand_id
1 'polypeptide(L)'
;MKSMVDEMKKKFDKYWGSCNLLITIASILDPRYKLELMDFAFKRIYTEAQKVVETAEVMFHLEELFKEYVEAYKEPIVSSSGSGDIDHGLSGSRSASSSIASRFGKSLKTGTAKFDQHIRSIGCVESVKSELAIYLDEGVCIPKKGEFFDALGWWKNNKLKYRILSKMAADILAIPITTVASESAFSAGGRVIDPHRSALGTKMVDMLICGADWYRHYYGMQKKKKKENDDIVCVELP
;
A
#
# COMPACT_ATOMS: atom_id res chain seq x y z
N MET A 1 4.95 -33.63 -29.01
CA MET A 1 5.55 -32.58 -28.15
C MET A 1 5.30 -31.16 -28.68
N LYS A 2 5.57 -30.83 -29.96
CA LYS A 2 5.30 -29.48 -30.54
C LYS A 2 3.87 -28.96 -30.33
N SER A 3 2.84 -29.76 -30.60
CA SER A 3 1.43 -29.35 -30.41
C SER A 3 1.08 -28.97 -28.96
N MET A 4 1.71 -29.59 -27.96
CA MET A 4 1.50 -29.23 -26.55
C MET A 4 2.20 -27.91 -26.21
N VAL A 5 3.41 -27.70 -26.73
CA VAL A 5 4.13 -26.43 -26.58
C VAL A 5 3.36 -25.29 -27.23
N ASP A 6 2.77 -25.51 -28.40
CA ASP A 6 1.97 -24.49 -29.10
C ASP A 6 0.71 -24.12 -28.31
N GLU A 7 0.00 -25.09 -27.73
CA GLU A 7 -1.16 -24.84 -26.85
C GLU A 7 -0.77 -24.12 -25.55
N MET A 8 0.35 -24.51 -24.94
CA MET A 8 0.88 -23.83 -23.74
C MET A 8 1.30 -22.39 -24.06
N LYS A 9 1.94 -22.18 -25.22
CA LYS A 9 2.35 -20.87 -25.69
C LYS A 9 1.15 -19.96 -25.95
N LYS A 10 0.09 -20.45 -26.61
CA LYS A 10 -1.16 -19.67 -26.79
C LYS A 10 -1.74 -19.20 -25.46
N LYS A 11 -1.76 -20.08 -24.44
CA LYS A 11 -2.23 -19.71 -23.10
C LYS A 11 -1.30 -18.69 -22.46
N PHE A 12 0.02 -18.88 -22.57
CA PHE A 12 1.00 -17.94 -22.07
C PHE A 12 0.83 -16.55 -22.71
N ASP A 13 0.87 -16.47 -24.03
CA ASP A 13 0.74 -15.22 -24.79
C ASP A 13 -0.61 -14.54 -24.55
N LYS A 14 -1.68 -15.30 -24.28
CA LYS A 14 -2.98 -14.72 -23.92
C LYS A 14 -2.93 -13.92 -22.61
N TYR A 15 -2.16 -14.35 -21.62
CA TYR A 15 -2.07 -13.72 -20.30
C TYR A 15 -0.84 -12.81 -20.13
N TRP A 16 0.22 -13.06 -20.91
CA TRP A 16 1.52 -12.38 -20.83
C TRP A 16 1.93 -11.65 -22.11
N GLY A 17 1.12 -11.70 -23.18
CA GLY A 17 1.41 -11.02 -24.45
C GLY A 17 1.27 -9.49 -24.38
N SER A 18 0.55 -8.99 -23.38
CA SER A 18 0.58 -7.58 -22.96
C SER A 18 1.08 -7.48 -21.52
N CYS A 19 1.79 -6.38 -21.22
CA CYS A 19 2.23 -6.14 -19.86
C CYS A 19 1.04 -5.76 -18.99
N ASN A 20 0.86 -6.42 -17.86
CA ASN A 20 -0.24 -6.12 -16.96
C ASN A 20 -0.02 -4.76 -16.28
N LEU A 21 -0.94 -3.81 -16.51
CA LEU A 21 -0.86 -2.45 -15.98
C LEU A 21 -0.59 -2.40 -14.47
N LEU A 22 -1.27 -3.24 -13.68
CA LEU A 22 -1.10 -3.26 -12.23
C LEU A 22 0.30 -3.75 -11.84
N ILE A 23 0.82 -4.78 -12.51
CA ILE A 23 2.19 -5.26 -12.28
C ILE A 23 3.20 -4.17 -12.63
N THR A 24 2.98 -3.45 -13.73
CA THR A 24 3.86 -2.34 -14.14
C THR A 24 3.84 -1.22 -13.10
N ILE A 25 2.66 -0.77 -12.67
CA ILE A 25 2.53 0.24 -11.61
C ILE A 25 3.21 -0.22 -10.31
N ALA A 26 2.96 -1.48 -9.89
CA ALA A 26 3.61 -2.04 -8.70
C ALA A 26 5.14 -2.05 -8.84
N SER A 27 5.66 -2.36 -10.03
CA SER A 27 7.10 -2.33 -10.31
C SER A 27 7.69 -0.92 -10.24
N ILE A 28 6.94 0.09 -10.69
CA ILE A 28 7.35 1.49 -10.60
C ILE A 28 7.38 1.94 -9.12
N LEU A 29 6.43 1.48 -8.33
CA LEU A 29 6.37 1.76 -6.89
C LEU A 29 7.37 0.94 -6.06
N ASP A 30 8.07 -0.02 -6.65
CA ASP A 30 9.21 -0.65 -6.00
C ASP A 30 10.44 0.28 -6.11
N PRO A 31 11.01 0.74 -4.98
CA PRO A 31 12.14 1.68 -4.98
C PRO A 31 13.38 1.17 -5.73
N ARG A 32 13.51 -0.14 -5.93
CA ARG A 32 14.65 -0.76 -6.64
C ARG A 32 14.56 -0.68 -8.15
N TYR A 33 13.34 -0.51 -8.68
CA TYR A 33 13.05 -0.70 -10.08
C TYR A 33 12.61 0.60 -10.74
N LYS A 34 11.58 1.27 -10.17
CA LYS A 34 11.02 2.51 -10.74
C LYS A 34 10.75 2.37 -12.24
N LEU A 35 10.99 3.44 -13.01
CA LEU A 35 10.82 3.45 -14.46
C LEU A 35 11.86 2.60 -15.19
N GLU A 36 13.00 2.30 -14.58
CA GLU A 36 14.10 1.56 -15.21
C GLU A 36 13.67 0.15 -15.61
N LEU A 37 12.90 -0.54 -14.75
CA LEU A 37 12.41 -1.88 -15.08
C LEU A 37 11.36 -1.84 -16.19
N MET A 38 10.48 -0.85 -16.18
CA MET A 38 9.48 -0.66 -17.24
C MET A 38 10.16 -0.42 -18.58
N ASP A 39 11.10 0.53 -18.66
CA ASP A 39 11.83 0.83 -19.90
C ASP A 39 12.64 -0.39 -20.38
N PHE A 40 13.31 -1.11 -19.48
CA PHE A 40 14.04 -2.33 -19.79
C PHE A 40 13.13 -3.45 -20.33
N ALA A 41 11.95 -3.64 -19.74
CA ALA A 41 10.99 -4.67 -20.15
C ALA A 41 10.29 -4.30 -21.46
N PHE A 42 9.83 -3.06 -21.61
CA PHE A 42 9.08 -2.62 -22.77
C PHE A 42 9.93 -2.62 -24.04
N LYS A 43 11.23 -2.31 -23.93
CA LYS A 43 12.21 -2.47 -25.03
C LYS A 43 12.31 -3.91 -25.58
N ARG A 44 11.92 -4.91 -24.80
CA ARG A 44 11.99 -6.33 -25.19
C ARG A 44 10.66 -6.89 -25.69
N ILE A 45 9.56 -6.37 -25.16
CA ILE A 45 8.22 -6.91 -25.39
C ILE A 45 7.50 -6.15 -26.51
N TYR A 46 7.78 -4.86 -26.68
CA TYR A 46 7.10 -3.99 -27.61
C TYR A 46 8.02 -3.47 -28.72
N THR A 47 7.43 -3.15 -29.87
CA THR A 47 8.08 -2.32 -30.89
C THR A 47 8.24 -0.87 -30.41
N GLU A 48 9.12 -0.08 -31.02
CA GLU A 48 9.37 1.30 -30.56
C GLU A 48 8.11 2.18 -30.56
N ALA A 49 7.24 2.02 -31.56
CA ALA A 49 5.97 2.74 -31.62
C ALA A 49 5.01 2.32 -30.49
N GLN A 50 4.88 1.02 -30.24
CA GLN A 50 4.04 0.49 -29.15
C GLN A 50 4.58 0.89 -27.79
N LYS A 51 5.91 0.83 -27.59
CA LYS A 51 6.57 1.22 -26.35
C LYS A 51 6.18 2.64 -25.94
N VAL A 52 6.18 3.60 -26.86
CA VAL A 52 5.80 4.99 -26.58
C VAL A 52 4.35 5.09 -26.10
N VAL A 53 3.42 4.40 -26.78
CA VAL A 53 2.00 4.38 -26.43
C VAL A 53 1.78 3.75 -25.05
N GLU A 54 2.35 2.58 -24.82
CA GLU A 54 2.21 1.81 -23.58
C GLU A 54 2.84 2.55 -22.39
N THR A 55 3.98 3.21 -22.60
CA THR A 55 4.63 4.04 -21.57
C THR A 55 3.73 5.22 -21.18
N ALA A 56 3.14 5.90 -22.16
CA ALA A 56 2.24 7.02 -21.90
C ALA A 56 0.98 6.58 -21.15
N GLU A 57 0.41 5.42 -21.52
CA GLU A 57 -0.77 4.85 -20.86
C GLU A 57 -0.50 4.49 -19.40
N VAL A 58 0.63 3.82 -19.12
CA VAL A 58 1.03 3.50 -17.74
C VAL A 58 1.24 4.76 -16.91
N MET A 59 1.93 5.75 -17.45
CA MET A 59 2.19 7.02 -16.75
C MET A 59 0.90 7.78 -16.47
N PHE A 60 -0.01 7.84 -17.44
CA PHE A 60 -1.33 8.44 -17.26
C PHE A 60 -2.10 7.80 -16.09
N HIS A 61 -2.19 6.47 -16.06
CA HIS A 61 -2.88 5.77 -14.98
C HIS A 61 -2.19 5.89 -13.62
N LEU A 62 -0.85 5.91 -13.58
CA LEU A 62 -0.10 6.13 -12.35
C LEU A 62 -0.38 7.52 -11.76
N GLU A 63 -0.42 8.55 -12.59
CA GLU A 63 -0.70 9.93 -12.18
C GLU A 63 -2.15 10.12 -11.73
N GLU A 64 -3.12 9.60 -12.48
CA GLU A 64 -4.53 9.66 -12.10
C GLU A 64 -4.78 8.91 -10.78
N LEU A 65 -4.18 7.72 -10.60
CA LEU A 65 -4.28 7.00 -9.34
C LEU A 65 -3.67 7.79 -8.18
N PHE A 66 -2.49 8.39 -8.37
CA PHE A 66 -1.88 9.22 -7.34
C PHE A 66 -2.75 10.43 -6.97
N LYS A 67 -3.38 11.07 -7.96
CA LYS A 67 -4.30 12.18 -7.75
C LYS A 67 -5.52 11.77 -6.93
N GLU A 68 -6.11 10.61 -7.18
CA GLU A 68 -7.20 10.07 -6.35
C GLU A 68 -6.77 9.92 -4.89
N TYR A 69 -5.56 9.42 -4.63
CA TYR A 69 -5.02 9.34 -3.27
C TYR A 69 -4.77 10.71 -2.65
N VAL A 70 -4.30 11.69 -3.43
CA VAL A 70 -4.16 13.06 -2.94
C VAL A 70 -5.51 13.59 -2.49
N GLU A 71 -6.55 13.48 -3.31
CA GLU A 71 -7.91 13.93 -2.95
C GLU A 71 -8.46 13.20 -1.72
N ALA A 72 -8.31 11.88 -1.65
CA ALA A 72 -8.80 11.06 -0.53
C ALA A 72 -8.13 11.39 0.81
N TYR A 73 -6.89 11.90 0.79
CA TYR A 73 -6.09 12.19 1.97
C TYR A 73 -5.68 13.67 2.09
N LYS A 74 -6.43 14.56 1.42
CA LYS A 74 -6.41 15.99 1.73
C LYS A 74 -6.89 16.16 3.16
N GLU A 75 -5.98 16.57 4.05
CA GLU A 75 -6.40 17.00 5.38
C GLU A 75 -7.34 18.19 5.21
N PRO A 76 -8.49 18.23 5.90
CA PRO A 76 -9.23 19.46 6.00
C PRO A 76 -8.29 20.45 6.67
N ILE A 77 -7.89 21.50 5.95
CA ILE A 77 -7.23 22.65 6.56
C ILE A 77 -8.17 23.07 7.68
N VAL A 78 -7.78 22.81 8.93
CA VAL A 78 -8.45 23.38 10.08
C VAL A 78 -8.15 24.87 9.99
N SER A 79 -9.00 25.57 9.24
CA SER A 79 -9.13 27.01 9.30
C SER A 79 -9.66 27.30 10.69
N SER A 80 -8.77 27.34 11.68
CA SER A 80 -9.02 28.07 12.91
C SER A 80 -8.98 29.56 12.56
N SER A 81 -9.98 30.01 11.80
CA SER A 81 -10.36 31.41 11.70
C SER A 81 -10.99 31.76 13.05
N GLY A 82 -10.14 31.90 14.06
CA GLY A 82 -10.49 32.50 15.34
C GLY A 82 -10.78 33.96 15.07
N SER A 83 -12.07 34.26 15.06
CA SER A 83 -12.71 35.57 14.92
C SER A 83 -12.00 36.63 15.77
N GLY A 84 -11.84 37.83 15.18
CA GLY A 84 -11.23 38.98 15.84
C GLY A 84 -11.95 39.37 17.13
N ASP A 85 -11.15 39.71 18.14
CA ASP A 85 -11.58 40.43 19.33
C ASP A 85 -12.11 41.81 18.90
N ILE A 86 -13.40 42.08 19.12
CA ILE A 86 -13.90 43.44 19.36
C ILE A 86 -14.40 43.47 20.80
N ASP A 87 -13.63 44.19 21.60
CA ASP A 87 -13.92 44.61 22.96
C ASP A 87 -15.17 45.50 22.98
N HIS A 88 -16.14 45.14 23.82
CA HIS A 88 -17.12 46.10 24.32
C HIS A 88 -17.61 45.63 25.70
N GLY A 89 -17.23 46.39 26.73
CA GLY A 89 -17.60 46.12 28.11
C GLY A 89 -18.96 46.68 28.54
N LEU A 90 -19.43 46.14 29.69
CA LEU A 90 -20.51 46.58 30.62
C LEU A 90 -21.94 46.20 30.19
N SER A 91 -22.88 45.68 31.02
CA SER A 91 -22.96 45.36 32.46
C SER A 91 -24.23 44.49 32.68
N GLY A 92 -24.25 43.58 33.65
CA GLY A 92 -25.45 42.83 34.02
C GLY A 92 -25.21 41.74 35.07
N SER A 93 -25.65 41.98 36.30
CA SER A 93 -25.33 41.22 37.52
C SER A 93 -26.29 40.06 37.83
N ARG A 94 -25.77 39.08 38.61
CA ARG A 94 -26.40 38.16 39.60
C ARG A 94 -26.66 36.69 39.18
N SER A 95 -25.81 35.78 39.65
CA SER A 95 -26.09 34.84 40.77
C SER A 95 -25.09 33.68 40.81
N ALA A 96 -24.64 33.35 42.02
CA ALA A 96 -23.62 32.36 42.32
C ALA A 96 -24.18 30.92 42.32
N SER A 97 -23.41 29.97 41.78
CA SER A 97 -23.14 28.71 42.47
C SER A 97 -21.85 28.08 41.92
N SER A 98 -21.10 27.47 42.81
CA SER A 98 -19.69 27.14 42.75
C SER A 98 -19.36 25.82 42.06
N SER A 99 -18.45 25.85 41.09
CA SER A 99 -17.58 24.71 40.74
C SER A 99 -16.18 25.22 40.47
N ILE A 100 -15.26 24.91 41.38
CA ILE A 100 -13.85 25.28 41.34
C ILE A 100 -13.09 24.43 40.31
N ALA A 101 -13.25 24.74 39.02
CA ALA A 101 -12.42 24.19 37.94
C ALA A 101 -12.50 25.06 36.67
N SER A 102 -12.16 26.36 36.75
CA SER A 102 -12.02 27.21 35.56
C SER A 102 -10.74 28.06 35.58
N ARG A 103 -9.68 27.55 36.21
CA ARG A 103 -8.37 28.22 36.29
C ARG A 103 -7.26 27.56 35.45
N PHE A 104 -7.61 26.90 34.35
CA PHE A 104 -6.69 26.80 33.21
C PHE A 104 -7.27 27.64 32.08
N GLY A 105 -6.91 28.93 32.12
CA GLY A 105 -7.22 29.88 31.09
C GLY A 105 -6.68 29.42 29.73
N LYS A 106 -7.38 29.86 28.68
CA LYS A 106 -6.96 29.93 27.27
C LYS A 106 -5.58 29.27 27.05
N SER A 107 -5.60 28.02 26.59
CA SER A 107 -4.42 27.22 26.24
C SER A 107 -3.31 28.14 25.70
N LEU A 108 -2.32 28.41 26.56
CA LEU A 108 -1.20 29.26 26.22
C LEU A 108 -0.47 28.54 25.10
N LYS A 109 -0.64 28.97 23.85
CA LYS A 109 0.08 28.39 22.72
C LYS A 109 1.57 28.49 23.04
N THR A 110 2.17 27.35 23.38
CA THR A 110 3.59 27.19 23.68
C THR A 110 4.42 27.85 22.58
N GLY A 111 5.62 28.36 22.90
CA GLY A 111 6.51 28.96 21.89
C GLY A 111 6.71 28.05 20.66
N THR A 112 6.70 26.73 20.86
CA THR A 112 6.72 25.70 19.81
C THR A 112 5.50 25.76 18.90
N ALA A 113 4.28 25.88 19.42
CA ALA A 113 3.07 25.96 18.59
C ALA A 113 3.01 27.25 17.76
N LYS A 114 3.54 28.37 18.28
CA LYS A 114 3.67 29.61 17.53
C LYS A 114 4.76 29.51 16.45
N PHE A 115 5.87 28.85 16.77
CA PHE A 115 6.94 28.59 15.81
C PHE A 115 6.47 27.62 14.71
N ASP A 116 5.71 26.57 15.04
CA ASP A 116 5.10 25.66 14.06
C ASP A 116 4.12 26.41 13.14
N GLN A 117 3.33 27.34 13.68
CA GLN A 117 2.45 28.20 12.88
C GLN A 117 3.25 29.14 11.97
N HIS A 118 4.36 29.68 12.47
CA HIS A 118 5.28 30.50 11.69
C HIS A 118 5.95 29.71 10.56
N ILE A 119 6.45 28.50 10.84
CA ILE A 119 7.01 27.58 9.86
C ILE A 119 5.97 27.19 8.81
N ARG A 120 4.71 26.95 9.19
CA ARG A 120 3.61 26.72 8.23
C ARG A 120 3.30 27.95 7.38
N SER A 121 3.45 29.16 7.93
CA SER A 121 3.24 30.42 7.21
C SER A 121 4.38 30.79 6.25
N ILE A 122 5.62 30.41 6.57
CA ILE A 122 6.79 30.56 5.69
C ILE A 122 6.87 29.41 4.67
N GLY A 123 6.55 28.20 5.14
CA GLY A 123 6.72 26.94 4.44
C GLY A 123 5.62 26.58 3.45
N CYS A 124 4.68 27.50 3.16
CA CYS A 124 3.77 27.37 2.03
C CYS A 124 4.46 27.82 0.73
N VAL A 125 5.72 27.41 0.52
CA VAL A 125 6.20 27.27 -0.85
C VAL A 125 5.59 25.95 -1.29
N GLU A 126 4.45 26.04 -1.95
CA GLU A 126 3.80 24.91 -2.60
C GLU A 126 4.88 24.16 -3.38
N SER A 127 5.15 22.91 -2.99
CA SER A 127 6.19 22.11 -3.63
C SER A 127 5.91 22.08 -5.13
N VAL A 128 6.81 22.65 -5.94
CA VAL A 128 6.64 22.74 -7.40
C VAL A 128 6.48 21.35 -8.03
N LYS A 129 6.95 20.30 -7.35
CA LYS A 129 6.83 18.91 -7.76
C LYS A 129 5.93 18.12 -6.81
N SER A 130 5.12 17.22 -7.37
CA SER A 130 4.35 16.25 -6.59
C SER A 130 5.26 15.21 -5.92
N GLU A 131 4.79 14.55 -4.84
CA GLU A 131 5.53 13.46 -4.19
C GLU A 131 5.93 12.36 -5.20
N LEU A 132 5.03 12.05 -6.14
CA LEU A 132 5.27 11.11 -7.23
C LEU A 132 6.42 11.58 -8.12
N ALA A 133 6.42 12.83 -8.57
CA ALA A 133 7.50 13.38 -9.40
C ALA A 133 8.84 13.35 -8.66
N ILE A 134 8.88 13.74 -7.38
CA ILE A 134 10.08 13.66 -6.54
C ILE A 134 10.59 12.22 -6.45
N TYR A 135 9.70 11.26 -6.24
CA TYR A 135 10.07 9.84 -6.18
C TYR A 135 10.63 9.32 -7.50
N LEU A 136 10.03 9.69 -8.64
CA LEU A 136 10.47 9.24 -9.96
C LEU A 136 11.80 9.87 -10.39
N ASP A 137 12.06 11.12 -10.00
CA ASP A 137 13.33 11.82 -10.26
C ASP A 137 14.51 11.26 -9.43
N GLU A 138 14.21 10.64 -8.29
CA GLU A 138 15.24 10.05 -7.44
C GLU A 138 15.79 8.74 -8.03
N GLY A 139 17.07 8.48 -7.80
CA GLY A 139 17.69 7.22 -8.21
C GLY A 139 17.04 5.98 -7.60
N VAL A 140 17.26 4.83 -8.24
CA VAL A 140 16.82 3.52 -7.72
C VAL A 140 17.62 3.11 -6.47
N CYS A 141 16.95 2.41 -5.56
CA CYS A 141 17.58 1.84 -4.38
C CYS A 141 18.25 0.51 -4.75
N ILE A 142 19.58 0.44 -4.67
CA ILE A 142 20.33 -0.78 -4.98
C ILE A 142 20.78 -1.42 -3.65
N PRO A 143 20.10 -2.47 -3.16
CA PRO A 143 20.54 -3.20 -1.98
C PRO A 143 21.89 -3.89 -2.26
N LYS A 144 22.68 -4.17 -1.22
CA LYS A 144 23.94 -4.90 -1.43
C LYS A 144 23.65 -6.32 -1.92
N LYS A 145 24.60 -6.89 -2.66
CA LYS A 145 24.47 -8.24 -3.20
C LYS A 145 24.20 -9.25 -2.07
N GLY A 146 23.06 -9.94 -2.16
CA GLY A 146 22.65 -10.95 -1.18
C GLY A 146 21.81 -10.43 -0.01
N GLU A 147 21.56 -9.12 0.09
CA GLU A 147 20.65 -8.58 1.10
C GLU A 147 19.19 -8.70 0.66
N PHE A 148 18.33 -9.09 1.61
CA PHE A 148 16.89 -9.02 1.43
C PHE A 148 16.43 -7.57 1.49
N PHE A 149 15.58 -7.16 0.54
CA PHE A 149 15.00 -5.82 0.51
C PHE A 149 13.50 -5.89 0.77
N ASP A 150 13.07 -5.24 1.85
CA ASP A 150 11.66 -5.07 2.19
C ASP A 150 11.12 -3.76 1.60
N ALA A 151 10.43 -3.84 0.46
CA ALA A 151 9.85 -2.68 -0.19
C ALA A 151 8.78 -1.97 0.67
N LEU A 152 7.93 -2.73 1.37
CA LEU A 152 6.91 -2.17 2.26
C LEU A 152 7.56 -1.51 3.48
N GLY A 153 8.61 -2.13 4.02
CA GLY A 153 9.46 -1.56 5.07
C GLY A 153 10.12 -0.24 4.63
N TRP A 154 10.60 -0.17 3.38
CA TRP A 154 11.15 1.06 2.82
C TRP A 154 10.11 2.19 2.76
N TRP A 155 8.90 1.89 2.26
CA TRP A 155 7.81 2.87 2.21
C TRP A 155 7.39 3.33 3.60
N LYS A 156 7.31 2.41 4.57
CA LYS A 156 7.03 2.73 5.97
C LYS A 156 8.06 3.70 6.57
N ASN A 157 9.34 3.53 6.25
CA ASN A 157 10.42 4.38 6.74
C ASN A 157 10.47 5.76 6.04
N ASN A 158 9.97 5.85 4.80
CA ASN A 158 9.96 7.10 4.02
C ASN A 158 8.61 7.84 4.03
N LYS A 159 7.65 7.40 4.86
CA LYS A 159 6.30 8.00 4.96
C LYS A 159 6.27 9.49 5.26
N LEU A 160 7.30 10.04 5.91
CA LEU A 160 7.36 11.48 6.22
C LEU A 160 7.71 12.32 4.98
N LYS A 161 8.48 11.72 4.06
CA LYS A 161 8.86 12.32 2.78
C LYS A 161 7.77 12.12 1.73
N TYR A 162 7.14 10.94 1.74
CA TYR A 162 6.12 10.52 0.79
C TYR A 162 4.82 10.19 1.53
N ARG A 163 4.12 11.21 2.05
CA ARG A 163 2.97 11.04 2.94
C ARG A 163 1.80 10.35 2.24
N ILE A 164 1.52 10.73 1.00
CA ILE A 164 0.42 10.17 0.20
C ILE A 164 0.91 8.98 -0.60
N LEU A 165 2.06 9.11 -1.26
CA LEU A 165 2.58 8.08 -2.15
C LEU A 165 2.91 6.77 -1.39
N SER A 166 3.36 6.86 -0.13
CA SER A 166 3.60 5.65 0.69
C SER A 166 2.33 4.85 1.00
N LYS A 167 1.16 5.50 1.08
CA LYS A 167 -0.12 4.82 1.26
C LYS A 167 -0.52 4.08 -0.01
N MET A 168 -0.45 4.76 -1.15
CA MET A 168 -0.71 4.17 -2.46
C MET A 168 0.19 2.97 -2.73
N ALA A 169 1.50 3.10 -2.45
CA ALA A 169 2.44 2.01 -2.60
C ALA A 169 2.15 0.83 -1.67
N ALA A 170 1.76 1.08 -0.41
CA ALA A 170 1.39 0.02 0.51
C ALA A 170 0.18 -0.79 0.01
N ASP A 171 -0.85 -0.10 -0.48
CA ASP A 171 -2.07 -0.75 -0.96
C ASP A 171 -1.82 -1.58 -2.22
N ILE A 172 -1.01 -1.07 -3.16
CA ILE A 172 -0.71 -1.75 -4.42
C ILE A 172 0.27 -2.91 -4.25
N LEU A 173 1.36 -2.71 -3.50
CA LEU A 173 2.39 -3.73 -3.29
C LEU A 173 1.89 -4.88 -2.39
N ALA A 174 0.83 -4.68 -1.62
CA ALA A 174 0.20 -5.72 -0.82
C ALA A 174 -0.69 -6.67 -1.64
N ILE A 175 -1.00 -6.35 -2.89
CA ILE A 175 -1.85 -7.19 -3.75
C ILE A 175 -1.11 -8.49 -4.09
N PRO A 176 -1.65 -9.67 -3.74
CA PRO A 176 -1.02 -10.93 -4.09
C PRO A 176 -1.11 -11.17 -5.61
N ILE A 177 0.05 -11.43 -6.24
CA ILE A 177 0.14 -11.69 -7.69
C ILE A 177 -0.44 -13.06 -8.07
N THR A 178 -0.50 -14.01 -7.12
CA THR A 178 -0.96 -15.38 -7.39
C THR A 178 -2.08 -15.80 -6.46
N THR A 179 -2.97 -16.66 -6.98
CA THR A 179 -4.04 -17.32 -6.21
C THR A 179 -3.51 -18.38 -5.24
N VAL A 180 -2.20 -18.65 -5.19
CA VAL A 180 -1.63 -19.68 -4.30
C VAL A 180 -1.91 -19.38 -2.83
N ALA A 181 -2.02 -18.10 -2.44
CA ALA A 181 -2.43 -17.72 -1.09
C ALA A 181 -3.89 -18.13 -0.79
N SER A 182 -4.81 -17.95 -1.74
CA SER A 182 -6.20 -18.40 -1.57
C SER A 182 -6.30 -19.93 -1.61
N GLU A 183 -5.55 -20.62 -2.47
CA GLU A 183 -5.48 -22.09 -2.47
C GLU A 183 -4.91 -22.66 -1.16
N SER A 184 -3.91 -22.01 -0.55
CA SER A 184 -3.40 -22.37 0.77
C SER A 184 -4.45 -22.14 1.87
N ALA A 185 -5.22 -21.05 1.77
CA ALA A 185 -6.34 -20.78 2.67
C ALA A 185 -7.47 -21.81 2.49
N PHE A 186 -7.84 -22.18 1.26
CA PHE A 186 -8.82 -23.23 0.97
C PHE A 186 -8.34 -24.62 1.38
N SER A 187 -7.06 -24.94 1.18
CA SER A 187 -6.43 -26.18 1.66
C SER A 187 -6.38 -26.26 3.19
N ALA A 188 -6.22 -25.11 3.87
CA ALA A 188 -6.41 -25.04 5.32
C ALA A 188 -7.89 -25.17 5.70
N GLY A 189 -8.80 -24.58 4.93
CA GLY A 189 -10.25 -24.71 5.08
C GLY A 189 -10.73 -26.16 5.00
N GLY A 190 -10.17 -26.97 4.11
CA GLY A 190 -10.46 -28.42 4.04
C GLY A 190 -10.04 -29.21 5.29
N ARG A 191 -9.23 -28.65 6.19
CA ARG A 191 -8.93 -29.23 7.52
C ARG A 191 -9.93 -28.77 8.59
N VAL A 192 -10.59 -27.63 8.38
CA VAL A 192 -11.62 -27.10 9.28
C VAL A 192 -13.00 -27.68 8.91
N ILE A 193 -13.22 -27.95 7.63
CA ILE A 193 -14.41 -28.57 7.06
C ILE A 193 -14.07 -30.03 6.72
N ASP A 194 -14.21 -30.93 7.69
CA ASP A 194 -14.08 -32.37 7.44
C ASP A 194 -15.41 -32.90 6.83
N PRO A 195 -15.38 -33.76 5.80
CA PRO A 195 -16.59 -34.35 5.20
C PRO A 195 -17.57 -34.98 6.21
N HIS A 196 -17.08 -35.41 7.37
CA HIS A 196 -17.86 -36.07 8.42
C HIS A 196 -18.28 -35.11 9.57
N ARG A 197 -17.92 -33.81 9.53
CA ARG A 197 -18.28 -32.80 10.55
C ARG A 197 -18.84 -31.50 9.93
N SER A 198 -19.74 -31.63 8.96
CA SER A 198 -20.39 -30.50 8.29
C SER A 198 -21.61 -29.99 9.06
N ALA A 199 -21.40 -29.30 10.18
CA ALA A 199 -22.48 -28.56 10.87
C ALA A 199 -22.11 -27.10 11.21
N LEU A 200 -20.98 -26.60 10.71
CA LEU A 200 -20.56 -25.22 10.92
C LEU A 200 -21.17 -24.34 9.83
N GLY A 201 -21.87 -23.28 10.24
CA GLY A 201 -22.32 -22.24 9.31
C GLY A 201 -21.13 -21.50 8.69
N THR A 202 -21.31 -20.98 7.48
CA THR A 202 -20.27 -20.26 6.71
C THR A 202 -19.56 -19.16 7.52
N LYS A 203 -20.33 -18.36 8.27
CA LYS A 203 -19.79 -17.30 9.16
C LYS A 203 -18.83 -17.83 10.23
N MET A 204 -19.13 -19.01 10.80
CA MET A 204 -18.29 -19.63 11.83
C MET A 204 -17.00 -20.17 11.21
N VAL A 205 -17.08 -20.74 10.00
CA VAL A 205 -15.92 -21.20 9.24
C VAL A 205 -15.00 -20.01 8.91
N ASP A 206 -15.55 -18.92 8.39
CA ASP A 206 -14.77 -17.71 8.07
C ASP A 206 -14.05 -17.17 9.31
N MET A 207 -14.77 -17.07 10.44
CA MET A 207 -14.20 -16.61 11.70
C MET A 207 -13.07 -17.53 12.20
N LEU A 208 -13.23 -18.85 12.10
CA LEU A 208 -12.20 -19.81 12.51
C LEU A 208 -10.96 -19.76 11.61
N ILE A 209 -11.15 -19.65 10.28
CA ILE A 209 -10.04 -19.57 9.33
C ILE A 209 -9.28 -18.25 9.53
N CYS A 210 -9.98 -17.11 9.53
CA CYS A 210 -9.39 -15.78 9.70
C CYS A 210 -8.74 -15.63 11.09
N GLY A 211 -9.44 -16.05 12.15
CA GLY A 211 -8.93 -15.98 13.52
C GLY A 211 -7.69 -16.84 13.73
N ALA A 212 -7.68 -18.07 13.18
CA ALA A 212 -6.50 -18.92 13.24
C ALA A 212 -5.32 -18.35 12.45
N ASP A 213 -5.56 -17.68 11.32
CA ASP A 213 -4.48 -17.08 10.53
C ASP A 213 -3.89 -15.84 11.18
N TRP A 214 -4.76 -14.95 11.70
CA TRP A 214 -4.34 -13.83 12.54
C TRP A 214 -3.52 -14.32 13.73
N TYR A 215 -4.05 -15.27 14.51
CA TYR A 215 -3.34 -15.79 15.69
C TYR A 215 -1.95 -16.32 15.35
N ARG A 216 -1.81 -17.07 14.25
CA ARG A 216 -0.50 -17.54 13.77
C ARG A 216 0.44 -16.40 13.41
N HIS A 217 -0.04 -15.39 12.70
CA HIS A 217 0.76 -14.22 12.33
C HIS A 217 1.23 -13.43 13.55
N TYR A 218 0.32 -13.17 14.49
CA TYR A 218 0.61 -12.39 15.70
C TYR A 218 1.64 -13.06 16.61
N TYR A 219 1.57 -14.38 16.77
CA TYR A 219 2.48 -15.17 17.62
C TYR A 219 3.64 -15.83 16.87
N GLY A 220 3.79 -15.58 15.56
CA GLY A 220 4.87 -16.14 14.74
C GLY A 220 4.84 -17.68 14.64
N MET A 221 3.67 -18.31 14.75
CA MET A 221 3.56 -19.77 14.74
C MET A 221 3.68 -20.33 13.32
N GLN A 222 4.75 -21.06 13.05
CA GLN A 222 4.98 -21.73 11.77
C GLN A 222 4.07 -22.97 11.62
N LYS A 223 3.49 -23.18 10.44
CA LYS A 223 2.77 -24.44 10.12
C LYS A 223 3.77 -25.59 10.21
N LYS A 224 3.46 -26.65 11.00
CA LYS A 224 4.22 -27.90 10.95
C LYS A 224 4.25 -28.38 9.49
N LYS A 225 5.45 -28.56 8.92
CA LYS A 225 5.61 -29.22 7.62
C LYS A 225 4.91 -30.58 7.72
N LYS A 226 3.90 -30.83 6.88
CA LYS A 226 3.47 -32.21 6.65
C LYS A 226 4.71 -32.94 6.14
N LYS A 227 5.06 -34.09 6.74
CA LYS A 227 5.93 -35.05 6.07
C LYS A 227 5.28 -35.29 4.70
N GLU A 228 5.96 -34.92 3.63
CA GLU A 228 5.61 -35.44 2.32
C GLU A 228 5.63 -36.97 2.45
N ASN A 229 4.55 -37.62 2.00
CA ASN A 229 4.59 -39.06 1.84
C ASN A 229 5.64 -39.33 0.76
N ASP A 230 6.65 -40.13 1.09
CA ASP A 230 7.82 -40.51 0.28
C ASP A 230 7.47 -41.35 -0.97
N ASP A 231 6.27 -41.22 -1.54
CA ASP A 231 5.80 -42.01 -2.70
C ASP A 231 5.78 -41.20 -4.00
N ILE A 232 6.71 -40.26 -4.18
CA ILE A 232 6.99 -39.67 -5.50
C ILE A 232 8.10 -40.51 -6.14
N VAL A 233 7.69 -41.56 -6.86
CA VAL A 233 8.58 -42.23 -7.81
C VAL A 233 8.87 -41.26 -8.95
N CYS A 234 10.07 -40.68 -8.96
CA CYS A 234 10.59 -39.97 -10.12
C CYS A 234 10.73 -40.96 -11.28
N VAL A 235 9.80 -40.89 -12.23
CA VAL A 235 9.99 -41.52 -13.53
C VAL A 235 10.87 -40.59 -14.36
N GLU A 236 12.15 -40.94 -14.49
CA GLU A 236 13.02 -40.35 -15.51
C GLU A 236 12.50 -40.79 -16.88
N LEU A 237 12.16 -39.82 -17.73
CA LEU A 237 11.84 -40.09 -19.13
C LEU A 237 13.13 -40.09 -19.97
N PRO A 238 13.23 -40.98 -20.97
CA PRO A 238 14.41 -41.15 -21.82
C PRO A 238 14.71 -39.95 -22.73
#